data_AF-A0A2V8RQI3-F1
#
_entry.id   AF-A0A2V8RQI3-F1
#
_cell.length_a   1.000
_cell.length_b   1.000
_cell.length_c   1.000
_cell.angle_alpha   90.00
_cell.angle_beta   90.00
_cell.angle_gamma   90.00
#
_symmetry.space_group_name_H-M   'P 1'
#
loop_
_entity.id
_entity.type
_entity.pdbx_description
1 polymer ?
#
loop_
_entity_poly.entity_id
_entity_poly.type
_entity_poly.pdbx_seq_one_letter_code
_entity_poly.pdbx_strand_id
1 'polypeptide(L)'
;MKLSGSILLALLCVLALVLTPACNLSKASADDKSKVHVGIVFDIGGKDDRSFNASAWEGVKRAAKDYPIVLRDVEPGDPTSLEPAMRAFAEKGYDLIIGVGFTQTPVIQQVAHDYPNLKFAIIDGVVPPEEQLPNVAYLLFKEHQGSYLVGMIAARKSQTGTIGFIGGMDIPLIHRFEKGYEEGARAVNPNIKVIENYVGVTDVAWNNPGKGKELAVAQYGKGADVIFTAAGNSGLGAFDAAEQNGKFVIGVDSDQNWVKPGFVLTSMVKRVDNAVYQIVGDTVQSHFQGGVHVFGLDNKGIDYALDQYNEKLIPPDVLKDVEAAKQKIINGQIQVTDAMAK
;
A
#
# COMPACT_ATOMS: atom_id res chain seq x y z
N MET A 1 34.47 1.57 -90.69
CA MET A 1 33.27 0.70 -90.73
C MET A 1 32.90 0.30 -89.31
N LYS A 2 31.74 0.81 -88.88
CA LYS A 2 30.78 0.37 -87.83
C LYS A 2 31.25 0.01 -86.40
N LEU A 3 30.71 0.83 -85.48
CA LEU A 3 30.48 0.61 -84.05
C LEU A 3 29.57 -0.59 -83.74
N SER A 4 29.78 -1.20 -82.57
CA SER A 4 28.81 -1.32 -81.46
C SER A 4 29.56 -1.93 -80.28
N GLY A 5 29.48 -1.52 -79.02
CA GLY A 5 28.42 -0.76 -78.35
C GLY A 5 27.85 -1.62 -77.22
N SER A 6 28.38 -1.41 -76.01
CA SER A 6 27.65 -1.49 -74.73
C SER A 6 27.75 -2.74 -73.83
N ILE A 7 28.42 -2.52 -72.69
CA ILE A 7 27.92 -2.73 -71.30
C ILE A 7 27.74 -4.19 -70.84
N LEU A 8 28.53 -4.65 -69.85
CA LEU A 8 28.12 -4.74 -68.44
C LEU A 8 29.25 -5.29 -67.52
N LEU A 9 29.57 -4.50 -66.49
CA LEU A 9 30.20 -4.75 -65.17
C LEU A 9 30.97 -6.08 -64.96
N ALA A 10 32.29 -6.05 -64.72
CA ALA A 10 32.99 -5.60 -63.51
C ALA A 10 32.95 -6.61 -62.33
N LEU A 11 34.14 -7.16 -62.08
CA LEU A 11 34.72 -7.62 -60.82
C LEU A 11 34.13 -8.84 -60.10
N LEU A 12 34.91 -9.93 -60.18
CA LEU A 12 35.27 -10.78 -59.04
C LEU A 12 35.51 -9.93 -57.78
N CYS A 13 34.89 -10.30 -56.66
CA CYS A 13 35.58 -10.69 -55.43
C CYS A 13 34.61 -10.83 -54.23
N VAL A 14 34.73 -11.97 -53.56
CA VAL A 14 34.34 -12.25 -52.17
C VAL A 14 32.83 -12.38 -51.90
N LEU A 15 32.40 -13.64 -51.95
CA LEU A 15 31.25 -14.16 -51.23
C LEU A 15 31.55 -14.12 -49.72
N ALA A 16 31.39 -12.96 -49.08
CA ALA A 16 31.28 -12.87 -47.63
C ALA A 16 29.81 -13.06 -47.27
N LEU A 17 29.46 -14.25 -46.77
CA LEU A 17 28.20 -14.45 -46.05
C LEU A 17 28.17 -13.45 -44.89
N VAL A 18 27.31 -12.46 -45.00
CA VAL A 18 26.90 -11.60 -43.90
C VAL A 18 26.05 -12.47 -42.97
N LEU A 19 26.70 -13.11 -42.00
CA LEU A 19 26.06 -13.61 -40.79
C LEU A 19 25.73 -12.40 -39.91
N THR A 20 24.57 -11.78 -40.13
CA THR A 20 23.94 -10.96 -39.10
C THR A 20 23.19 -11.89 -38.14
N PRO A 21 23.58 -12.01 -36.85
CA PRO A 21 22.64 -12.50 -35.86
C PRO A 21 21.67 -11.36 -35.55
N ALA A 22 20.66 -11.20 -36.41
CA ALA A 22 19.43 -10.52 -36.09
C ALA A 22 18.60 -11.44 -35.19
N CYS A 23 18.86 -11.40 -33.87
CA CYS A 23 17.94 -11.79 -32.81
C CYS A 23 18.63 -11.57 -31.45
N ASN A 24 18.74 -10.32 -31.01
CA ASN A 24 18.76 -10.05 -29.57
C ASN A 24 17.32 -10.15 -29.05
N LEU A 25 16.78 -11.38 -29.06
CA LEU A 25 15.85 -11.74 -28.01
C LEU A 25 16.70 -11.78 -26.75
N SER A 26 16.55 -10.78 -25.89
CA SER A 26 16.91 -10.94 -24.49
C SER A 26 16.24 -12.22 -24.01
N LYS A 27 17.01 -13.31 -23.93
CA LYS A 27 16.59 -14.50 -23.20
C LYS A 27 16.27 -13.98 -21.81
N ALA A 28 14.98 -13.94 -21.46
CA ALA A 28 14.57 -13.86 -20.08
C ALA A 28 15.35 -14.97 -19.37
N SER A 29 16.32 -14.58 -18.54
CA SER A 29 17.13 -15.54 -17.81
C SER A 29 16.17 -16.41 -17.01
N ALA A 30 16.26 -17.73 -17.18
CA ALA A 30 15.45 -18.64 -16.39
C ALA A 30 15.71 -18.39 -14.90
N ASP A 31 14.64 -18.37 -14.11
CA ASP A 31 14.74 -18.09 -12.68
C ASP A 31 15.68 -19.11 -11.99
N ASP A 32 16.46 -18.62 -11.04
CA ASP A 32 17.46 -19.39 -10.31
C ASP A 32 16.79 -20.33 -9.30
N LYS A 33 16.65 -21.60 -9.69
CA LYS A 33 15.99 -22.65 -8.89
C LYS A 33 16.60 -22.90 -7.50
N SER A 34 17.80 -22.40 -7.22
CA SER A 34 18.44 -22.55 -5.90
C SER A 34 17.97 -21.54 -4.86
N LYS A 35 17.20 -20.53 -5.28
CA LYS A 35 16.70 -19.44 -4.45
C LYS A 35 15.22 -19.57 -4.18
N VAL A 36 14.76 -18.89 -3.14
CA VAL A 36 13.32 -18.72 -2.87
C VAL A 36 12.71 -17.78 -3.91
N HIS A 37 11.63 -18.19 -4.55
CA HIS A 37 10.89 -17.42 -5.55
C HIS A 37 9.71 -16.71 -4.89
N VAL A 38 9.68 -15.39 -5.00
CA VAL A 38 8.63 -14.54 -4.42
C VAL A 38 7.90 -13.83 -5.54
N GLY A 39 6.58 -14.03 -5.59
CA GLY A 39 5.67 -13.38 -6.53
C GLY A 39 4.78 -12.42 -5.76
N ILE A 40 4.67 -11.18 -6.20
CA ILE A 40 3.75 -10.19 -5.60
C ILE A 40 2.74 -9.72 -6.64
N VAL A 41 1.46 -9.73 -6.27
CA VAL A 41 0.34 -9.30 -7.12
C VAL A 41 -0.31 -8.07 -6.48
N PHE A 42 -0.09 -6.91 -7.09
CA PHE A 42 -0.58 -5.63 -6.58
C PHE A 42 -2.08 -5.45 -6.77
N ASP A 43 -2.67 -4.53 -6.01
CA ASP A 43 -4.04 -4.07 -6.28
C ASP A 43 -4.08 -3.12 -7.48
N ILE A 44 -5.28 -2.75 -7.90
CA ILE A 44 -5.58 -1.87 -9.04
C ILE A 44 -4.92 -0.47 -8.89
N GLY A 45 -4.57 -0.07 -7.68
CA GLY A 45 -3.84 1.18 -7.41
C GLY A 45 -2.44 1.24 -8.01
N GLY A 46 -1.83 0.09 -8.32
CA GLY A 46 -0.47 0.00 -8.86
C GLY A 46 0.61 0.31 -7.83
N LYS A 47 1.86 -0.05 -8.13
CA LYS A 47 2.99 0.00 -7.17
C LYS A 47 3.43 1.42 -6.79
N ASP A 48 3.05 2.42 -7.58
CA ASP A 48 3.48 3.82 -7.42
C ASP A 48 2.41 4.70 -6.75
N ASP A 49 1.45 4.10 -6.03
CA ASP A 49 0.37 4.80 -5.31
C ASP A 49 0.83 5.68 -4.14
N ARG A 50 2.14 5.67 -3.83
CA ARG A 50 2.79 6.39 -2.71
C ARG A 50 2.18 6.08 -1.34
N SER A 51 1.46 4.98 -1.20
CA SER A 51 0.65 4.64 -0.03
C SER A 51 0.80 3.15 0.27
N PHE A 52 -0.23 2.35 0.02
CA PHE A 52 -0.34 0.96 0.42
C PHE A 52 0.50 0.01 -0.46
N ASN A 53 0.33 0.08 -1.77
CA ASN A 53 1.06 -0.76 -2.72
C ASN A 53 2.55 -0.40 -2.74
N ALA A 54 2.86 0.90 -2.66
CA ALA A 54 4.24 1.37 -2.55
C ALA A 54 4.93 0.81 -1.28
N SER A 55 4.24 0.78 -0.14
CA SER A 55 4.76 0.19 1.10
C SER A 55 5.05 -1.31 0.94
N ALA A 56 4.16 -2.07 0.31
CA ALA A 56 4.39 -3.48 0.00
C ALA A 56 5.61 -3.67 -0.94
N TRP A 57 5.73 -2.82 -1.96
CA TRP A 57 6.86 -2.83 -2.89
C TRP A 57 8.20 -2.53 -2.20
N GLU A 58 8.25 -1.54 -1.32
CA GLU A 58 9.45 -1.25 -0.53
C GLU A 58 9.84 -2.43 0.38
N GLY A 59 8.85 -3.07 1.00
CA GLY A 59 9.06 -4.27 1.82
C GLY A 59 9.74 -5.40 1.06
N VAL A 60 9.21 -5.76 -0.10
CA VAL A 60 9.74 -6.87 -0.91
C VAL A 60 11.07 -6.52 -1.58
N LYS A 61 11.29 -5.26 -1.99
CA LYS A 61 12.60 -4.81 -2.49
C LYS A 61 13.68 -4.86 -1.43
N ARG A 62 13.36 -4.44 -0.20
CA ARG A 62 14.27 -4.54 0.94
C ARG A 62 14.61 -6.01 1.20
N ALA A 63 13.62 -6.90 1.16
CA ALA A 63 13.85 -8.33 1.30
C ALA A 63 14.73 -8.90 0.16
N ALA A 64 14.54 -8.44 -1.07
CA ALA A 64 15.38 -8.84 -2.22
C ALA A 64 16.84 -8.38 -2.12
N LYS A 65 17.11 -7.34 -1.34
CA LYS A 65 18.46 -6.88 -1.05
C LYS A 65 19.14 -7.70 0.04
N ASP A 66 18.38 -8.11 1.05
CA ASP A 66 18.91 -8.76 2.25
C ASP A 66 18.91 -10.30 2.15
N TYR A 67 18.04 -10.88 1.33
CA TYR A 67 17.87 -12.32 1.17
C TYR A 67 18.11 -12.79 -0.28
N PRO A 68 18.59 -14.03 -0.48
CA PRO A 68 18.82 -14.59 -1.80
C PRO A 68 17.50 -15.07 -2.42
N ILE A 69 16.67 -14.15 -2.89
CA ILE A 69 15.38 -14.45 -3.54
C ILE A 69 15.38 -14.12 -5.03
N VAL A 70 14.47 -14.76 -5.77
CA VAL A 70 14.05 -14.31 -7.09
C VAL A 70 12.71 -13.61 -6.93
N LEU A 71 12.66 -12.32 -7.27
CA LEU A 71 11.45 -11.49 -7.16
C LEU A 71 10.83 -11.26 -8.54
N ARG A 72 9.51 -11.43 -8.62
CA ARG A 72 8.65 -10.96 -9.73
C ARG A 72 7.40 -10.28 -9.19
N ASP A 73 6.97 -9.25 -9.89
CA ASP A 73 5.76 -8.50 -9.62
C ASP A 73 4.77 -8.54 -10.78
N VAL A 74 3.48 -8.38 -10.47
CA VAL A 74 2.41 -8.15 -11.43
C VAL A 74 1.55 -6.99 -10.95
N GLU A 75 1.33 -6.02 -11.82
CA GLU A 75 0.30 -4.99 -11.69
C GLU A 75 -0.88 -5.42 -12.60
N PRO A 76 -1.92 -6.07 -12.06
CA PRO A 76 -2.94 -6.73 -12.87
C PRO A 76 -3.80 -5.74 -13.66
N GLY A 77 -3.88 -4.48 -13.23
CA GLY A 77 -4.64 -3.41 -13.90
C GLY A 77 -6.16 -3.52 -13.74
N ASP A 78 -6.71 -4.72 -13.69
CA ASP A 78 -8.13 -5.00 -13.46
C ASP A 78 -8.37 -6.23 -12.56
N PRO A 79 -9.54 -6.35 -11.91
CA PRO A 79 -9.87 -7.48 -11.05
C PRO A 79 -9.86 -8.86 -11.74
N THR A 80 -10.19 -8.93 -13.03
CA THR A 80 -10.30 -10.20 -13.77
C THR A 80 -8.94 -10.83 -14.04
N SER A 81 -7.88 -10.02 -13.99
CA SER A 81 -6.50 -10.44 -14.17
C SER A 81 -5.84 -10.97 -12.89
N LEU A 82 -6.48 -10.84 -11.71
CA LEU A 82 -5.92 -11.28 -10.42
C LEU A 82 -5.68 -12.79 -10.35
N GLU A 83 -6.70 -13.59 -10.69
CA GLU A 83 -6.63 -15.05 -10.59
C GLU A 83 -5.62 -15.65 -11.56
N PRO A 84 -5.61 -15.29 -12.86
CA PRO A 84 -4.59 -15.77 -13.78
C PRO A 84 -3.17 -15.39 -13.35
N ALA A 85 -2.97 -14.19 -12.78
CA ALA A 85 -1.67 -13.74 -12.29
C ALA A 85 -1.16 -14.59 -11.12
N MET A 86 -2.00 -14.82 -10.10
CA MET A 86 -1.64 -15.67 -8.97
C MET A 86 -1.41 -17.12 -9.39
N ARG A 87 -2.30 -17.68 -10.22
CA ARG A 87 -2.17 -19.05 -10.72
C ARG A 87 -0.90 -19.23 -11.54
N ALA A 88 -0.52 -18.24 -12.35
CA ALA A 88 0.73 -18.31 -13.12
C ALA A 88 1.99 -18.39 -12.24
N PHE A 89 2.00 -17.74 -11.06
CA PHE A 89 3.07 -17.94 -10.08
C PHE A 89 3.03 -19.34 -9.46
N ALA A 90 1.83 -19.83 -9.13
CA ALA A 90 1.64 -21.15 -8.53
C ALA A 90 2.06 -22.29 -9.47
N GLU A 91 1.67 -22.23 -10.75
CA GLU A 91 2.06 -23.20 -11.78
C GLU A 91 3.57 -23.23 -12.02
N LYS A 92 4.24 -22.09 -11.83
CA LYS A 92 5.71 -21.98 -11.89
C LYS A 92 6.40 -22.47 -10.62
N GLY A 93 5.65 -22.84 -9.58
CA GLY A 93 6.17 -23.34 -8.32
C GLY A 93 6.85 -22.27 -7.47
N TYR A 94 6.32 -21.04 -7.48
CA TYR A 94 6.85 -19.98 -6.62
C TYR A 94 6.67 -20.34 -5.14
N ASP A 95 7.72 -20.11 -4.35
CA ASP A 95 7.76 -20.52 -2.94
C ASP A 95 6.83 -19.68 -2.05
N LEU A 96 6.64 -18.40 -2.39
CA LEU A 96 5.71 -17.47 -1.74
C LEU A 96 5.00 -16.58 -2.76
N ILE A 97 3.67 -16.53 -2.67
CA ILE A 97 2.81 -15.67 -3.49
C ILE A 97 2.09 -14.68 -2.57
N ILE A 98 2.31 -13.39 -2.79
CA ILE A 98 1.80 -12.30 -1.96
C ILE A 98 0.70 -11.55 -2.72
N GLY A 99 -0.52 -11.55 -2.18
CA GLY A 99 -1.61 -10.69 -2.62
C GLY A 99 -1.67 -9.39 -1.81
N VAL A 100 -1.91 -8.27 -2.48
CA VAL A 100 -1.96 -6.94 -1.86
C VAL A 100 -3.40 -6.44 -1.88
N GLY A 101 -4.05 -6.42 -0.71
CA GLY A 101 -5.39 -5.84 -0.54
C GLY A 101 -6.52 -6.86 -0.38
N PHE A 102 -7.55 -6.46 0.35
CA PHE A 102 -8.66 -7.32 0.78
C PHE A 102 -9.46 -7.93 -0.39
N THR A 103 -9.59 -7.21 -1.51
CA THR A 103 -10.33 -7.63 -2.72
C THR A 103 -9.78 -8.93 -3.31
N GLN A 104 -8.51 -9.22 -3.05
CA GLN A 104 -7.81 -10.41 -3.53
C GLN A 104 -8.11 -11.67 -2.71
N THR A 105 -8.79 -11.56 -1.57
CA THR A 105 -9.03 -12.69 -0.64
C THR A 105 -9.67 -13.92 -1.30
N PRO A 106 -10.77 -13.80 -2.06
CA PRO A 106 -11.38 -14.99 -2.67
C PRO A 106 -10.44 -15.69 -3.63
N VAL A 107 -9.66 -14.92 -4.40
CA VAL A 107 -8.71 -15.42 -5.38
C VAL A 107 -7.55 -16.13 -4.69
N ILE A 108 -6.93 -15.52 -3.68
CA ILE A 108 -5.79 -16.13 -3.00
C ILE A 108 -6.20 -17.43 -2.30
N GLN A 109 -7.40 -17.49 -1.73
CA GLN A 109 -7.92 -18.70 -1.10
C GLN A 109 -8.15 -19.82 -2.10
N GLN A 110 -8.77 -19.50 -3.24
CA GLN A 110 -8.99 -20.46 -4.31
C GLN A 110 -7.67 -21.05 -4.82
N VAL A 111 -6.69 -20.21 -5.13
CA VAL A 111 -5.38 -20.68 -5.62
C VAL A 111 -4.62 -21.41 -4.51
N ALA A 112 -4.67 -20.94 -3.26
CA ALA A 112 -3.99 -21.62 -2.16
C ALA A 112 -4.55 -23.01 -1.87
N HIS A 113 -5.86 -23.20 -2.04
CA HIS A 113 -6.51 -24.50 -1.94
C HIS A 113 -6.04 -25.46 -3.05
N ASP A 114 -5.91 -24.97 -4.28
CA ASP A 114 -5.42 -25.77 -5.41
C ASP A 114 -3.93 -26.15 -5.29
N TYR A 115 -3.15 -25.34 -4.58
CA TYR A 115 -1.70 -25.49 -4.42
C TYR A 115 -1.26 -25.56 -2.93
N PRO A 116 -1.64 -26.61 -2.18
CA PRO A 116 -1.46 -26.68 -0.73
C PRO A 116 0.01 -26.72 -0.27
N ASN A 117 0.94 -27.04 -1.18
CA ASN A 117 2.38 -27.10 -0.89
C ASN A 117 3.09 -25.74 -1.05
N LEU A 118 2.45 -24.76 -1.68
CA LEU A 118 2.98 -23.41 -1.85
C LEU A 118 2.50 -22.50 -0.75
N LYS A 119 3.25 -21.44 -0.45
CA LYS A 119 2.92 -20.48 0.61
C LYS A 119 2.26 -19.25 -0.02
N PHE A 120 1.27 -18.73 0.68
CA PHE A 120 0.51 -17.57 0.28
C PHE A 120 0.48 -16.58 1.43
N ALA A 121 0.55 -15.29 1.12
CA ALA A 121 0.32 -14.23 2.08
C ALA A 121 -0.64 -13.20 1.50
N ILE A 122 -1.57 -12.69 2.29
CA ILE A 122 -2.47 -11.62 1.88
C ILE A 122 -2.42 -10.48 2.88
N ILE A 123 -2.18 -9.28 2.36
CA ILE A 123 -2.17 -8.03 3.12
C ILE A 123 -3.61 -7.51 3.17
N ASP A 124 -4.11 -7.21 4.38
CA ASP A 124 -5.50 -6.85 4.65
C ASP A 124 -6.53 -7.88 4.15
N GLY A 125 -6.16 -9.16 4.10
CA GLY A 125 -7.11 -10.19 3.68
C GLY A 125 -8.32 -10.31 4.63
N VAL A 126 -9.43 -10.79 4.11
CA VAL A 126 -10.59 -11.16 4.93
C VAL A 126 -10.37 -12.57 5.47
N VAL A 127 -10.31 -12.72 6.78
CA VAL A 127 -10.12 -14.03 7.40
C VAL A 127 -11.43 -14.83 7.29
N PRO A 128 -11.42 -16.02 6.66
CA PRO A 128 -12.62 -16.84 6.53
C PRO A 128 -13.05 -17.36 7.92
N PRO A 129 -14.37 -17.41 8.20
CA PRO A 129 -14.87 -17.87 9.49
C PRO A 129 -14.77 -19.40 9.67
N GLU A 130 -14.82 -20.17 8.59
CA GLU A 130 -15.03 -21.64 8.66
C GLU A 130 -13.77 -22.46 8.39
N GLU A 131 -12.86 -22.01 7.52
CA GLU A 131 -11.63 -22.75 7.22
C GLU A 131 -10.48 -21.81 6.82
N GLN A 132 -9.47 -21.72 7.69
CA GLN A 132 -8.22 -21.05 7.36
C GLN A 132 -7.25 -22.09 6.79
N LEU A 133 -6.81 -21.86 5.56
CA LEU A 133 -5.82 -22.70 4.91
C LEU A 133 -4.46 -22.53 5.61
N PRO A 134 -3.78 -23.62 6.03
CA PRO A 134 -2.53 -23.54 6.80
C PRO A 134 -1.36 -22.95 5.99
N ASN A 135 -1.50 -22.88 4.67
CA ASN A 135 -0.53 -22.29 3.76
C ASN A 135 -0.85 -20.82 3.39
N VAL A 136 -1.86 -20.20 4.01
CA VAL A 136 -2.21 -18.77 3.80
C VAL A 136 -1.94 -17.98 5.08
N ALA A 137 -1.08 -16.97 4.99
CA ALA A 137 -0.85 -15.98 6.03
C ALA A 137 -1.70 -14.72 5.78
N TYR A 138 -2.51 -14.32 6.76
CA TYR A 138 -3.29 -13.08 6.73
C TYR A 138 -2.56 -12.00 7.52
N LEU A 139 -2.05 -10.98 6.83
CA LEU A 139 -1.30 -9.88 7.42
C LEU A 139 -2.26 -8.71 7.69
N LEU A 140 -2.72 -8.59 8.94
CA LEU A 140 -3.75 -7.65 9.36
C LEU A 140 -3.18 -6.56 10.26
N PHE A 141 -3.81 -5.39 10.27
CA PHE A 141 -3.33 -4.26 11.05
C PHE A 141 -4.39 -3.78 12.05
N LYS A 142 -3.95 -3.06 13.09
CA LYS A 142 -4.82 -2.40 14.07
C LYS A 142 -4.94 -0.91 13.73
N GLU A 143 -5.51 -0.60 12.57
CA GLU A 143 -5.47 0.75 11.97
C GLU A 143 -6.11 1.82 12.86
N HIS A 144 -7.19 1.45 13.56
CA HIS A 144 -7.85 2.28 14.57
C HIS A 144 -6.88 2.84 15.62
N GLN A 145 -5.86 2.08 16.03
CA GLN A 145 -4.88 2.53 17.03
C GLN A 145 -4.04 3.71 16.53
N GLY A 146 -3.57 3.66 15.27
CA GLY A 146 -2.80 4.75 14.65
C GLY A 146 -3.70 5.93 14.30
N SER A 147 -4.91 5.65 13.80
CA SER A 147 -5.92 6.66 13.53
C SER A 147 -6.27 7.48 14.77
N TYR A 148 -6.34 6.85 15.94
CA TYR A 148 -6.52 7.56 17.21
C TYR A 148 -5.42 8.57 17.48
N LEU A 149 -4.15 8.19 17.28
CA LEU A 149 -3.02 9.10 17.50
C LEU A 149 -3.08 10.30 16.55
N VAL A 150 -3.34 10.07 15.25
CA VAL A 150 -3.42 11.17 14.28
C VAL A 150 -4.70 12.00 14.45
N GLY A 151 -5.77 11.43 15.01
CA GLY A 151 -6.97 12.16 15.45
C GLY A 151 -6.69 13.14 16.58
N MET A 152 -5.89 12.74 17.57
CA MET A 152 -5.42 13.65 18.62
C MET A 152 -4.58 14.79 18.03
N ILE A 153 -3.66 14.49 17.11
CA ILE A 153 -2.82 15.49 16.44
C ILE A 153 -3.70 16.48 15.65
N ALA A 154 -4.67 15.98 14.88
CA ALA A 154 -5.60 16.81 14.12
C ALA A 154 -6.42 17.74 15.02
N ALA A 155 -7.01 17.21 16.09
CA ALA A 155 -7.80 18.01 17.02
C ALA A 155 -6.98 19.07 17.77
N ARG A 156 -5.70 18.79 18.09
CA ARG A 156 -4.80 19.79 18.67
C ARG A 156 -4.37 20.87 17.68
N LYS A 157 -4.30 20.54 16.40
CA LYS A 157 -3.94 21.49 15.34
C LYS A 157 -5.12 22.35 14.90
N SER A 158 -6.34 21.81 14.97
CA SER A 158 -7.55 22.48 14.52
C SER A 158 -7.81 23.77 15.30
N GLN A 159 -8.14 24.82 14.56
CA GLN A 159 -8.55 26.13 15.05
C GLN A 159 -10.06 26.34 14.92
N THR A 160 -10.71 25.62 14.00
CA THR A 160 -12.15 25.73 13.75
C THR A 160 -12.98 24.80 14.61
N GLY A 161 -12.35 23.79 15.23
CA GLY A 161 -13.05 22.71 15.92
C GLY A 161 -13.76 21.74 14.95
N THR A 162 -13.46 21.83 13.66
CA THR A 162 -13.97 20.94 12.61
C THR A 162 -12.79 20.33 11.86
N ILE A 163 -12.78 19.01 11.74
CA ILE A 163 -11.79 18.23 10.98
C ILE A 163 -12.51 17.35 9.97
N GLY A 164 -11.79 16.87 8.97
CA GLY A 164 -12.34 16.00 7.92
C GLY A 164 -11.71 14.62 7.89
N PHE A 165 -12.45 13.67 7.36
CA PHE A 165 -12.02 12.33 7.01
C PHE A 165 -12.46 12.02 5.58
N ILE A 166 -11.54 11.50 4.78
CA ILE A 166 -11.81 11.03 3.42
C ILE A 166 -11.34 9.59 3.29
N GLY A 167 -12.30 8.67 3.29
CA GLY A 167 -12.07 7.25 3.01
C GLY A 167 -12.04 6.96 1.52
N GLY A 168 -11.32 5.90 1.11
CA GLY A 168 -11.37 5.39 -0.26
C GLY A 168 -12.72 4.74 -0.54
N MET A 169 -12.79 3.43 -0.33
CA MET A 169 -14.04 2.68 -0.42
C MET A 169 -14.83 2.74 0.89
N ASP A 170 -16.15 2.87 0.80
CA ASP A 170 -17.07 2.78 1.94
C ASP A 170 -17.27 1.31 2.36
N ILE A 171 -16.36 0.81 3.21
CA ILE A 171 -16.29 -0.58 3.68
C ILE A 171 -15.86 -0.64 5.15
N PRO A 172 -16.15 -1.75 5.88
CA PRO A 172 -15.79 -1.90 7.29
C PRO A 172 -14.31 -1.65 7.61
N LEU A 173 -13.39 -2.02 6.70
CA LEU A 173 -11.97 -1.76 6.85
C LEU A 173 -11.67 -0.27 7.00
N ILE A 174 -12.33 0.59 6.23
CA ILE A 174 -12.10 2.05 6.29
C ILE A 174 -12.88 2.70 7.43
N HIS A 175 -14.03 2.14 7.82
CA HIS A 175 -14.75 2.57 9.03
C HIS A 175 -13.88 2.41 10.29
N ARG A 176 -12.98 1.43 10.32
CA ARG A 176 -12.01 1.27 11.41
C ARG A 176 -11.03 2.44 11.49
N PHE A 177 -10.58 2.98 10.35
CA PHE A 177 -9.75 4.19 10.33
C PHE A 177 -10.54 5.40 10.81
N GLU A 178 -11.75 5.60 10.25
CA GLU A 178 -12.64 6.70 10.60
C GLU A 178 -12.91 6.71 12.11
N LYS A 179 -13.28 5.56 12.68
CA LYS A 179 -13.66 5.45 14.08
C LYS A 179 -12.51 5.76 15.01
N GLY A 180 -11.31 5.23 14.75
CA GLY A 180 -10.13 5.56 15.53
C GLY A 180 -9.82 7.05 15.48
N TYR A 181 -9.90 7.67 14.30
CA TYR A 181 -9.66 9.10 14.11
C TYR A 181 -10.64 9.97 14.88
N GLU A 182 -11.93 9.63 14.83
CA GLU A 182 -12.97 10.30 15.59
C GLU A 182 -12.72 10.20 17.11
N GLU A 183 -12.43 9.00 17.62
CA GLU A 183 -12.20 8.78 19.05
C GLU A 183 -10.99 9.55 19.56
N GLY A 184 -9.88 9.52 18.80
CA GLY A 184 -8.68 10.28 19.12
C GLY A 184 -8.91 11.78 19.15
N ALA A 185 -9.66 12.29 18.17
CA ALA A 185 -10.01 13.70 18.13
C ALA A 185 -10.91 14.12 19.31
N ARG A 186 -11.91 13.30 19.64
CA ARG A 186 -12.84 13.54 20.77
C ARG A 186 -12.16 13.45 22.13
N ALA A 187 -11.10 12.66 22.26
CA ALA A 187 -10.31 12.60 23.48
C ALA A 187 -9.60 13.92 23.80
N VAL A 188 -9.29 14.73 22.76
CA VAL A 188 -8.71 16.08 22.91
C VAL A 188 -9.80 17.14 23.05
N ASN A 189 -10.81 17.11 22.17
CA ASN A 189 -11.92 18.04 22.17
C ASN A 189 -13.24 17.26 22.01
N PRO A 190 -13.99 17.05 23.10
CA PRO A 190 -15.25 16.28 23.06
C PRO A 190 -16.28 16.82 22.05
N ASN A 191 -16.23 18.14 21.78
CA ASN A 191 -17.15 18.83 20.87
C ASN A 191 -16.61 18.95 19.45
N ILE A 192 -15.47 18.32 19.12
CA ILE A 192 -14.93 18.33 17.77
C ILE A 192 -15.97 17.77 16.79
N LYS A 193 -16.10 18.41 15.63
CA LYS A 193 -16.90 17.91 14.51
C LYS A 193 -15.99 17.21 13.52
N VAL A 194 -16.33 15.99 13.15
CA VAL A 194 -15.70 15.27 12.04
C VAL A 194 -16.65 15.34 10.84
N ILE A 195 -16.12 15.63 9.65
CA ILE A 195 -16.86 15.52 8.39
C ILE A 195 -16.29 14.34 7.63
N GLU A 196 -17.07 13.28 7.48
CA GLU A 196 -16.71 12.05 6.80
C GLU A 196 -17.30 12.00 5.39
N ASN A 197 -16.47 11.65 4.41
CA ASN A 197 -16.92 11.29 3.06
C ASN A 197 -16.06 10.16 2.49
N TYR A 198 -16.62 9.42 1.55
CA TYR A 198 -15.95 8.32 0.86
C TYR A 198 -15.86 8.61 -0.62
N VAL A 199 -14.77 8.20 -1.26
CA VAL A 199 -14.58 8.40 -2.71
C VAL A 199 -15.59 7.58 -3.51
N GLY A 200 -15.92 6.35 -3.06
CA GLY A 200 -16.95 5.53 -3.68
C GLY A 200 -17.16 4.17 -3.00
N VAL A 201 -17.85 3.26 -3.69
CA VAL A 201 -18.20 1.90 -3.20
C VAL A 201 -17.63 0.77 -4.09
N THR A 202 -16.78 1.12 -5.05
CA THR A 202 -16.14 0.19 -6.00
C THR A 202 -14.63 0.47 -6.05
N ASP A 203 -13.85 -0.42 -6.68
CA ASP A 203 -12.38 -0.33 -6.70
C ASP A 203 -11.83 0.98 -7.31
N VAL A 204 -12.62 1.65 -8.16
CA VAL A 204 -12.32 2.98 -8.69
C VAL A 204 -12.07 4.00 -7.57
N ALA A 205 -12.61 3.76 -6.38
CA ALA A 205 -12.43 4.60 -5.20
C ALA A 205 -10.98 4.71 -4.71
N TRP A 206 -10.10 3.77 -5.07
CA TRP A 206 -8.68 3.79 -4.71
C TRP A 206 -7.80 4.58 -5.67
N ASN A 207 -8.32 4.90 -6.86
CA ASN A 207 -7.55 5.52 -7.95
C ASN A 207 -8.30 6.68 -8.64
N ASN A 208 -8.89 7.57 -7.85
CA ASN A 208 -9.59 8.76 -8.32
C ASN A 208 -9.18 10.03 -7.53
N PRO A 209 -7.98 10.58 -7.79
CA PRO A 209 -7.51 11.80 -7.13
C PRO A 209 -8.41 13.02 -7.39
N GLY A 210 -9.06 13.08 -8.55
CA GLY A 210 -10.00 14.15 -8.87
C GLY A 210 -11.17 14.20 -7.89
N LYS A 211 -11.77 13.04 -7.58
CA LYS A 211 -12.85 12.95 -6.59
C LYS A 211 -12.35 13.19 -5.17
N GLY A 212 -11.17 12.67 -4.80
CA GLY A 212 -10.56 12.96 -3.50
C GLY A 212 -10.36 14.46 -3.27
N LYS A 213 -9.91 15.18 -4.30
CA LYS A 213 -9.77 16.64 -4.27
C LYS A 213 -11.11 17.36 -4.13
N GLU A 214 -12.12 16.97 -4.89
CA GLU A 214 -13.47 17.55 -4.82
C GLU A 214 -14.04 17.46 -3.39
N LEU A 215 -13.94 16.28 -2.77
CA LEU A 215 -14.38 16.05 -1.39
C LEU A 215 -13.59 16.91 -0.40
N ALA A 216 -12.27 16.98 -0.53
CA ALA A 216 -11.43 17.78 0.37
C ALA A 216 -11.75 19.28 0.29
N VAL A 217 -11.91 19.83 -0.92
CA VAL A 217 -12.32 21.22 -1.13
C VAL A 217 -13.69 21.47 -0.46
N ALA A 218 -14.64 20.55 -0.62
CA ALA A 218 -15.95 20.67 0.00
C ALA A 218 -15.87 20.64 1.54
N GLN A 219 -15.03 19.78 2.13
CA GLN A 219 -14.85 19.70 3.58
C GLN A 219 -14.15 20.96 4.14
N TYR A 220 -13.10 21.45 3.49
CA TYR A 220 -12.47 22.72 3.86
C TYR A 220 -13.44 23.89 3.76
N GLY A 221 -14.28 23.94 2.72
CA GLY A 221 -15.35 24.94 2.57
C GLY A 221 -16.43 24.86 3.66
N LYS A 222 -16.64 23.69 4.27
CA LYS A 222 -17.53 23.47 5.43
C LYS A 222 -16.85 23.73 6.78
N GLY A 223 -15.61 24.24 6.78
CA GLY A 223 -14.89 24.65 7.96
C GLY A 223 -13.87 23.65 8.49
N ALA A 224 -13.65 22.50 7.82
CA ALA A 224 -12.52 21.65 8.18
C ALA A 224 -11.20 22.41 8.00
N ASP A 225 -10.21 22.17 8.86
CA ASP A 225 -8.86 22.72 8.69
C ASP A 225 -7.73 21.69 8.75
N VAL A 226 -8.07 20.46 9.13
CA VAL A 226 -7.24 19.26 9.00
C VAL A 226 -8.07 18.14 8.40
N ILE A 227 -7.60 17.49 7.33
CA ILE A 227 -8.25 16.30 6.74
C ILE A 227 -7.34 15.10 6.83
N PHE A 228 -7.82 13.99 7.41
CA PHE A 228 -7.18 12.68 7.29
C PHE A 228 -7.73 11.94 6.07
N THR A 229 -6.84 11.47 5.18
CA THR A 229 -7.26 10.70 4.00
C THR A 229 -6.76 9.26 4.07
N ALA A 230 -7.69 8.32 4.16
CA ALA A 230 -7.47 6.87 4.11
C ALA A 230 -7.99 6.31 2.77
N ALA A 231 -7.42 6.77 1.67
CA ALA A 231 -8.00 6.61 0.32
C ALA A 231 -7.00 6.18 -0.77
N GLY A 232 -5.85 5.61 -0.42
CA GLY A 232 -4.82 5.22 -1.39
C GLY A 232 -4.43 6.38 -2.31
N ASN A 233 -4.28 6.11 -3.62
CA ASN A 233 -3.92 7.14 -4.59
C ASN A 233 -4.96 8.27 -4.69
N SER A 234 -6.25 7.99 -4.48
CA SER A 234 -7.30 9.02 -4.43
C SER A 234 -7.03 10.09 -3.38
N GLY A 235 -6.36 9.72 -2.29
CA GLY A 235 -6.01 10.62 -1.20
C GLY A 235 -5.08 11.75 -1.63
N LEU A 236 -4.25 11.56 -2.67
CA LEU A 236 -3.35 12.61 -3.18
C LEU A 236 -4.10 13.85 -3.67
N GLY A 237 -5.38 13.72 -4.06
CA GLY A 237 -6.23 14.89 -4.35
C GLY A 237 -6.47 15.79 -3.13
N ALA A 238 -6.57 15.21 -1.93
CA ALA A 238 -6.71 15.97 -0.68
C ALA A 238 -5.42 16.72 -0.32
N PHE A 239 -4.25 16.20 -0.71
CA PHE A 239 -2.96 16.87 -0.55
C PHE A 239 -2.89 18.14 -1.40
N ASP A 240 -3.30 18.05 -2.67
CA ASP A 240 -3.42 19.22 -3.54
C ASP A 240 -4.44 20.23 -3.00
N ALA A 241 -5.58 19.77 -2.49
CA ALA A 241 -6.59 20.66 -1.90
C ALA A 241 -6.06 21.37 -0.65
N ALA A 242 -5.28 20.69 0.20
CA ALA A 242 -4.70 21.26 1.42
C ALA A 242 -3.76 22.43 1.10
N GLU A 243 -2.82 22.21 0.18
CA GLU A 243 -1.90 23.25 -0.30
C GLU A 243 -2.65 24.44 -0.91
N GLN A 244 -3.66 24.18 -1.76
CA GLN A 244 -4.44 25.24 -2.42
C GLN A 244 -5.26 26.09 -1.45
N ASN A 245 -5.70 25.53 -0.33
CA ASN A 245 -6.54 26.22 0.66
C ASN A 245 -5.75 26.70 1.88
N GLY A 246 -4.44 26.46 1.93
CA GLY A 246 -3.62 26.77 3.10
C GLY A 246 -4.05 26.00 4.36
N LYS A 247 -4.47 24.75 4.18
CA LYS A 247 -4.96 23.83 5.24
C LYS A 247 -4.05 22.61 5.37
N PHE A 248 -4.31 21.76 6.36
CA PHE A 248 -3.50 20.58 6.62
C PHE A 248 -4.15 19.29 6.15
N VAL A 249 -3.33 18.36 5.69
CA VAL A 249 -3.73 16.97 5.39
C VAL A 249 -2.93 16.02 6.26
N ILE A 250 -3.51 14.87 6.59
CA ILE A 250 -2.81 13.73 7.20
C ILE A 250 -2.82 12.59 6.18
N GLY A 251 -1.63 12.06 5.90
CA GLY A 251 -1.42 10.92 4.99
C GLY A 251 -1.71 9.56 5.63
N VAL A 252 -1.55 8.49 4.85
CA VAL A 252 -1.83 7.11 5.29
C VAL A 252 -0.85 6.12 4.67
N ASP A 253 -0.74 4.95 5.29
CA ASP A 253 0.05 3.78 4.91
C ASP A 253 1.56 4.01 4.92
N SER A 254 2.06 4.85 4.03
CA SER A 254 3.46 5.24 3.93
C SER A 254 3.72 6.57 4.63
N ASP A 255 4.99 6.90 4.84
CA ASP A 255 5.36 8.28 5.18
C ASP A 255 5.20 9.17 3.94
N GLN A 256 4.17 10.01 3.96
CA GLN A 256 3.82 10.94 2.89
C GLN A 256 4.16 12.40 3.24
N ASN A 257 4.88 12.65 4.35
CA ASN A 257 5.16 14.01 4.84
C ASN A 257 5.88 14.88 3.79
N TRP A 258 6.71 14.24 2.95
CA TRP A 258 7.48 14.88 1.89
C TRP A 258 6.66 15.30 0.65
N VAL A 259 5.43 14.81 0.49
CA VAL A 259 4.65 15.00 -0.75
C VAL A 259 4.22 16.47 -0.92
N LYS A 260 3.82 17.13 0.17
CA LYS A 260 3.50 18.56 0.24
C LYS A 260 4.08 19.15 1.54
N PRO A 261 5.41 19.38 1.60
CA PRO A 261 6.07 19.83 2.83
C PRO A 261 5.42 21.11 3.38
N GLY A 262 5.15 21.12 4.69
CA GLY A 262 4.44 22.22 5.35
C GLY A 262 2.90 22.11 5.37
N PHE A 263 2.30 21.25 4.54
CA PHE A 263 0.86 21.00 4.50
C PHE A 263 0.48 19.60 5.00
N VAL A 264 1.38 18.61 4.85
CA VAL A 264 1.18 17.28 5.45
C VAL A 264 1.55 17.35 6.94
N LEU A 265 0.54 17.29 7.81
CA LEU A 265 0.71 17.42 9.25
C LEU A 265 1.45 16.21 9.85
N THR A 266 1.10 15.02 9.39
CA THR A 266 1.74 13.73 9.67
C THR A 266 1.16 12.69 8.70
N SER A 267 1.60 11.44 8.80
CA SER A 267 1.01 10.30 8.10
C SER A 267 0.71 9.21 9.12
N MET A 268 -0.48 8.60 9.06
CA MET A 268 -0.77 7.39 9.84
C MET A 268 -0.12 6.21 9.12
N VAL A 269 1.04 5.79 9.61
CA VAL A 269 1.89 4.82 8.94
C VAL A 269 1.41 3.42 9.27
N LYS A 270 1.13 2.65 8.22
CA LYS A 270 0.88 1.22 8.27
C LYS A 270 2.09 0.50 7.69
N ARG A 271 2.79 -0.25 8.54
CA ARG A 271 4.08 -0.88 8.20
C ARG A 271 3.91 -2.16 7.38
N VAL A 272 3.22 -2.05 6.25
CA VAL A 272 3.09 -3.10 5.24
C VAL A 272 4.47 -3.52 4.74
N ASP A 273 5.38 -2.56 4.57
CA ASP A 273 6.81 -2.79 4.28
C ASP A 273 7.47 -3.77 5.27
N ASN A 274 7.19 -3.66 6.56
CA ASN A 274 7.72 -4.57 7.57
C ASN A 274 7.03 -5.94 7.53
N ALA A 275 5.70 -5.97 7.39
CA ALA A 275 4.95 -7.22 7.30
C ALA A 275 5.41 -8.07 6.10
N VAL A 276 5.57 -7.44 4.92
CA VAL A 276 6.08 -8.09 3.72
C VAL A 276 7.54 -8.51 3.88
N TYR A 277 8.40 -7.65 4.42
CA TYR A 277 9.80 -8.01 4.67
C TYR A 277 9.91 -9.23 5.60
N GLN A 278 9.12 -9.24 6.67
CA GLN A 278 9.10 -10.32 7.65
C GLN A 278 8.64 -11.64 7.01
N ILE A 279 7.50 -11.67 6.30
CA ILE A 279 6.97 -12.93 5.76
C ILE A 279 7.87 -13.53 4.66
N VAL A 280 8.59 -12.68 3.91
CA VAL A 280 9.62 -13.13 2.97
C VAL A 280 10.81 -13.73 3.72
N GLY A 281 11.29 -13.06 4.77
CA GLY A 281 12.35 -13.58 5.64
C GLY A 281 11.98 -14.92 6.27
N ASP A 282 10.77 -15.04 6.82
CA ASP A 282 10.23 -16.27 7.41
C ASP A 282 10.18 -17.39 6.37
N THR A 283 9.84 -17.07 5.11
CA THR A 283 9.86 -18.06 4.02
C THR A 283 11.28 -18.53 3.72
N VAL A 284 12.24 -17.61 3.58
CA VAL A 284 13.66 -17.92 3.31
C VAL A 284 14.26 -18.76 4.42
N GLN A 285 13.89 -18.47 5.67
CA GLN A 285 14.40 -19.16 6.85
C GLN A 285 13.62 -20.43 7.22
N SER A 286 12.63 -20.83 6.40
CA SER A 286 11.76 -21.98 6.68
C SER A 286 10.97 -21.88 7.99
N HIS A 287 10.63 -20.65 8.40
CA HIS A 287 9.81 -20.30 9.56
C HIS A 287 8.40 -19.79 9.20
N PHE A 288 8.01 -19.84 7.92
CA PHE A 288 6.68 -19.42 7.49
C PHE A 288 5.57 -20.11 8.28
N GLN A 289 4.59 -19.33 8.71
CA GLN A 289 3.37 -19.81 9.36
C GLN A 289 2.16 -19.18 8.68
N GLY A 290 1.20 -20.01 8.27
CA GLY A 290 -0.12 -19.52 7.88
C GLY A 290 -0.92 -19.03 9.10
N GLY A 291 -2.17 -18.66 8.86
CA GLY A 291 -3.04 -18.05 9.86
C GLY A 291 -2.86 -16.54 9.98
N VAL A 292 -3.36 -15.97 11.07
CA VAL A 292 -3.46 -14.52 11.24
C VAL A 292 -2.23 -13.93 11.94
N HIS A 293 -1.65 -12.90 11.31
CA HIS A 293 -0.55 -12.10 11.83
C HIS A 293 -1.04 -10.67 12.02
N VAL A 294 -1.03 -10.16 13.26
CA VAL A 294 -1.61 -8.85 13.58
C VAL A 294 -0.52 -7.83 13.92
N PHE A 295 -0.59 -6.67 13.27
CA PHE A 295 0.37 -5.58 13.34
C PHE A 295 -0.29 -4.33 13.97
N GLY A 296 0.22 -3.87 15.10
CA GLY A 296 -0.32 -2.74 15.88
C GLY A 296 0.76 -1.84 16.44
N LEU A 297 0.39 -0.93 17.35
CA LEU A 297 1.36 -0.05 18.03
C LEU A 297 2.38 -0.85 18.88
N ASP A 298 1.95 -1.97 19.45
CA ASP A 298 2.73 -2.83 20.36
C ASP A 298 3.91 -3.52 19.67
N ASN A 299 3.79 -3.83 18.38
CA ASN A 299 4.85 -4.44 17.57
C ASN A 299 5.35 -3.53 16.45
N LYS A 300 5.10 -2.22 16.53
CA LYS A 300 5.52 -1.22 15.53
C LYS A 300 4.98 -1.50 14.13
N GLY A 301 3.83 -2.17 14.04
CA GLY A 301 3.09 -2.40 12.81
C GLY A 301 2.25 -1.19 12.36
N ILE A 302 1.89 -0.33 13.32
CA ILE A 302 1.17 0.93 13.12
C ILE A 302 1.95 2.03 13.85
N ASP A 303 1.96 3.25 13.30
CA ASP A 303 2.46 4.44 13.98
C ASP A 303 1.95 5.75 13.32
N TYR A 304 2.45 6.90 13.78
CA TYR A 304 2.42 8.15 13.02
C TYR A 304 3.84 8.56 12.59
N ALA A 305 3.95 9.32 11.49
CA ALA A 305 5.24 9.79 10.96
C ALA A 305 5.67 11.14 11.55
N LEU A 306 6.94 11.24 11.94
CA LEU A 306 7.59 12.48 12.32
C LEU A 306 8.99 12.54 11.71
N ASP A 307 9.22 13.53 10.86
CA ASP A 307 10.49 13.71 10.13
C ASP A 307 10.78 15.20 9.83
N GLN A 308 11.81 15.49 9.04
CA GLN A 308 12.21 16.86 8.73
C GLN A 308 11.12 17.69 8.02
N TYR A 309 10.09 17.06 7.43
CA TYR A 309 9.06 17.76 6.68
C TYR A 309 7.90 18.25 7.56
N ASN A 310 7.66 17.61 8.71
CA ASN A 310 6.53 17.94 9.59
C ASN A 310 6.89 18.22 11.06
N GLU A 311 8.14 18.00 11.51
CA GLU A 311 8.55 18.21 12.90
C GLU A 311 8.19 19.60 13.45
N LYS A 312 8.21 20.63 12.61
CA LYS A 312 7.89 22.02 12.97
C LYS A 312 6.39 22.30 12.99
N LEU A 313 5.56 21.41 12.43
CA LEU A 313 4.12 21.57 12.36
C LEU A 313 3.41 21.09 13.63
N ILE A 314 4.05 20.20 14.40
CA ILE A 314 3.51 19.59 15.61
C ILE A 314 4.29 20.09 16.85
N PRO A 315 3.64 20.83 17.76
CA PRO A 315 4.28 21.30 18.99
C PRO A 315 4.78 20.15 19.90
N PRO A 316 5.88 20.32 20.65
CA PRO A 316 6.43 19.28 21.53
C PRO A 316 5.46 18.78 22.61
N ASP A 317 4.58 19.64 23.13
CA ASP A 317 3.54 19.25 24.10
C ASP A 317 2.49 18.33 23.47
N VAL A 318 2.15 18.55 22.19
CA VAL A 318 1.25 17.65 21.44
C VAL A 318 1.91 16.28 21.27
N LEU A 319 3.19 16.23 20.88
CA LEU A 319 3.93 14.97 20.76
C LEU A 319 3.97 14.21 22.10
N LYS A 320 4.21 14.90 23.21
CA LYS A 320 4.21 14.30 24.54
C LYS A 320 2.87 13.66 24.89
N ASP A 321 1.76 14.35 24.60
CA ASP A 321 0.42 13.84 24.89
C ASP A 321 0.06 12.64 24.00
N VAL A 322 0.45 12.67 22.72
CA VAL A 322 0.26 11.57 21.77
C VAL A 322 1.09 10.35 22.15
N GLU A 323 2.36 10.52 22.53
CA GLU A 323 3.19 9.42 23.02
C GLU A 323 2.64 8.81 24.32
N ALA A 324 2.12 9.63 25.22
CA ALA A 324 1.45 9.13 26.42
C ALA A 324 0.19 8.31 26.06
N ALA A 325 -0.61 8.74 25.09
CA ALA A 325 -1.76 7.99 24.61
C ALA A 325 -1.34 6.68 23.91
N LYS A 326 -0.28 6.70 23.09
CA LYS A 326 0.30 5.51 22.46
C LYS A 326 0.66 4.45 23.50
N GLN A 327 1.37 4.83 24.57
CA GLN A 327 1.69 3.90 25.66
C GLN A 327 0.44 3.36 26.38
N LYS A 328 -0.58 4.20 26.56
CA LYS A 328 -1.87 3.78 27.13
C LYS A 328 -2.67 2.84 26.23
N ILE A 329 -2.53 2.94 24.91
CA ILE A 329 -3.15 1.98 23.97
C ILE A 329 -2.38 0.65 24.02
N ILE A 330 -1.05 0.71 23.98
CA ILE A 330 -0.18 -0.48 24.04
C ILE A 330 -0.42 -1.28 25.32
N ASN A 331 -0.59 -0.61 26.46
CA ASN A 331 -0.82 -1.27 27.76
C ASN A 331 -2.31 -1.59 28.04
N GLY A 332 -3.22 -1.32 27.09
CA GLY A 332 -4.64 -1.62 27.20
C GLY A 332 -5.47 -0.69 28.10
N GLN A 333 -4.90 0.41 28.59
CA GLN A 333 -5.62 1.44 29.37
C GLN A 333 -6.57 2.29 28.50
N ILE A 334 -6.24 2.47 27.22
CA ILE A 334 -7.15 3.03 26.21
C ILE A 334 -7.47 1.90 25.23
N GLN A 335 -8.75 1.52 25.18
CA GLN A 335 -9.26 0.59 24.17
C GLN A 335 -9.94 1.42 23.08
N VAL A 336 -9.26 1.52 21.94
CA VAL A 336 -9.82 2.18 20.76
C VAL A 336 -10.78 1.21 20.08
N THR A 337 -11.94 1.68 19.64
CA THR A 337 -12.96 0.82 19.02
C THR A 337 -12.45 0.23 17.71
N ASP A 338 -12.46 -1.10 17.62
CA ASP A 338 -12.34 -1.82 16.36
C ASP A 338 -13.73 -1.91 15.69
N ALA A 339 -13.97 -1.06 14.69
CA ALA A 339 -15.24 -1.01 13.98
C ALA A 339 -15.56 -2.29 13.17
N MET A 340 -14.58 -3.16 12.93
CA MET A 340 -14.78 -4.44 12.23
C MET A 340 -15.07 -5.61 13.17
N ALA A 341 -14.85 -5.47 14.48
CA ALA A 341 -15.05 -6.55 15.45
C ALA A 341 -16.51 -6.74 15.89
N LYS A 342 -17.48 -6.20 15.13
CA LYS A 342 -18.92 -6.24 15.41
C LYS A 342 -19.63 -7.27 14.56
#